data_AF-A0A1V4T094-F1
#
_entry.id   AF-A0A1V4T094-F1
#
_cell.length_a   1.000
_cell.length_b   1.000
_cell.length_c   1.000
_cell.angle_alpha   90.00
_cell.angle_beta   90.00
_cell.angle_gamma   90.00
#
_symmetry.space_group_name_H-M   'P 1'
#
loop_
_entity.id
_entity.type
_entity.pdbx_description
1 polymer ?
#
loop_
_entity_poly.entity_id
_entity_poly.type
_entity_poly.pdbx_seq_one_letter_code
_entity_poly.pdbx_strand_id
1 'polypeptide(L)'
;AYTMPLSVDAAWEEENRVVGVDIAGRLKLQFGVSRAYPAERTYVSSALIGGDLLVRATEPFAQQAWDKVWSDTQRGDPLLARLNVKDFPIRLTSNGAITQRWLMLFTSENQFELYGEQLGLVLKGDTLTDLAPANPATGKPYFTLPQGAFGGGWAARNCVRFNTFSAQLPVWILRAVQPTPDK
;
A
#
# COMPACT_ATOMS: atom_id res chain seq x y z
N ALA A 1 -21.74 22.04 26.99
CA ALA A 1 -21.07 23.34 27.25
C ALA A 1 -19.60 23.06 27.52
N TYR A 2 -18.67 23.83 26.96
CA TYR A 2 -17.24 23.64 27.20
C TYR A 2 -16.84 24.20 28.58
N THR A 3 -15.94 23.49 29.27
CA THR A 3 -15.46 23.86 30.61
C THR A 3 -14.22 24.75 30.49
N MET A 4 -14.23 25.89 31.17
CA MET A 4 -13.15 26.89 31.15
C MET A 4 -11.98 26.49 32.06
N PRO A 5 -10.74 26.96 31.78
CA PRO A 5 -10.36 27.88 30.71
C PRO A 5 -10.08 27.18 29.37
N LEU A 6 -10.40 27.87 28.28
CA LEU A 6 -10.00 27.48 26.92
C LEU A 6 -8.68 28.19 26.57
N SER A 7 -7.72 27.46 26.03
CA SER A 7 -6.49 28.01 25.46
C SER A 7 -6.55 27.99 23.94
N VAL A 8 -5.93 29.00 23.32
CA VAL A 8 -5.76 29.11 21.86
C VAL A 8 -4.29 29.31 21.57
N ASP A 9 -3.73 28.44 20.75
CA ASP A 9 -2.36 28.55 20.25
C ASP A 9 -2.38 28.90 18.76
N ALA A 10 -1.47 29.78 18.34
CA ALA A 10 -1.25 30.12 16.95
C ALA A 10 0.16 29.66 16.54
N ALA A 11 0.24 28.95 15.42
CA ALA A 11 1.50 28.53 14.81
C ALA A 11 1.65 29.19 13.44
N TRP A 12 2.89 29.53 13.10
CA TRP A 12 3.26 30.03 11.77
C TRP A 12 4.29 29.10 11.17
N GLU A 13 4.09 28.73 9.91
CA GLU A 13 4.95 27.81 9.19
C GLU A 13 5.55 28.50 7.95
N GLU A 14 6.79 28.14 7.64
CA GLU A 14 7.49 28.57 6.43
C GLU A 14 8.37 27.42 5.92
N GLU A 15 8.22 27.09 4.65
CA GLU A 15 9.01 26.05 4.00
C GLU A 15 10.24 26.68 3.34
N ASN A 16 11.41 26.08 3.60
CA ASN A 16 12.65 26.54 2.99
C ASN A 16 13.60 25.36 2.78
N ARG A 17 14.41 25.42 1.72
CA ARG A 17 15.38 24.38 1.41
C ARG A 17 16.67 24.63 2.19
N VAL A 18 17.11 23.64 2.94
CA VAL A 18 18.44 23.64 3.57
C VAL A 18 19.50 23.31 2.51
N VAL A 19 20.44 24.24 2.29
CA VAL A 19 21.55 24.10 1.31
C VAL A 19 22.90 23.83 1.97
N GLY A 20 22.97 23.93 3.29
CA GLY A 20 24.18 23.61 4.05
C GLY A 20 23.86 23.37 5.51
N VAL A 21 24.61 22.46 6.12
CA VAL A 21 24.55 22.15 7.55
C VAL A 21 25.97 22.15 8.09
N ASP A 22 26.16 22.64 9.30
CA ASP A 22 27.43 22.55 10.02
C ASP A 22 27.31 21.67 11.27
N ILE A 23 28.45 21.21 11.78
CA ILE A 23 28.49 20.38 13.00
C ILE A 23 28.12 21.17 14.28
N ALA A 24 28.09 22.50 14.19
CA ALA A 24 27.65 23.38 15.26
C ALA A 24 26.12 23.57 15.28
N GLY A 25 25.39 22.89 14.39
CA GLY A 25 23.92 22.93 14.32
C GLY A 25 23.37 24.13 13.55
N ARG A 26 24.20 24.86 12.78
CA ARG A 26 23.74 25.95 11.92
C ARG A 26 23.25 25.41 10.58
N LEU A 27 22.13 25.98 10.13
CA LEU A 27 21.52 25.69 8.84
C LEU A 27 21.69 26.88 7.92
N LYS A 28 22.15 26.63 6.69
CA LYS A 28 22.10 27.61 5.61
C LYS A 28 20.85 27.33 4.79
N LEU A 29 19.95 28.31 4.72
CA LEU A 29 18.73 28.24 3.91
C LEU A 29 19.00 28.79 2.50
N GLN A 30 18.25 28.29 1.51
CA GLN A 30 18.34 28.76 0.13
C GLN A 30 17.85 30.21 0.01
N PHE A 31 16.74 30.52 0.68
CA PHE A 31 16.17 31.85 0.76
C PHE A 31 16.23 32.36 2.20
N GLY A 32 16.23 33.68 2.39
CA GLY A 32 16.09 34.26 3.72
C GLY A 32 14.72 33.95 4.32
N VAL A 33 14.63 33.85 5.65
CA VAL A 33 13.34 33.74 6.34
C VAL A 33 12.52 35.01 6.12
N SER A 34 11.23 34.85 5.87
CA SER A 34 10.32 35.98 5.64
C SER A 34 9.98 36.76 6.92
N ARG A 35 10.30 36.20 8.09
CA ARG A 35 9.91 36.72 9.42
C ARG A 35 11.01 36.52 10.46
N ALA A 36 10.92 37.31 11.53
CA ALA A 36 11.72 37.11 12.73
C ALA A 36 11.07 36.04 13.62
N TYR A 37 11.56 34.80 13.52
CA TYR A 37 11.11 33.70 14.36
C TYR A 37 11.83 33.70 15.72
N PRO A 38 11.10 33.60 16.86
CA PRO A 38 11.72 33.59 18.19
C PRO A 38 12.44 32.26 18.45
N ALA A 39 13.73 32.30 18.76
CA ALA A 39 14.57 31.10 18.90
C ALA A 39 14.02 30.06 19.90
N GLU A 40 13.43 30.50 21.01
CA GLU A 40 12.92 29.62 22.08
C GLU A 40 11.65 28.83 21.70
N ARG A 41 10.95 29.23 20.64
CA ARG A 41 9.68 28.62 20.20
C ARG A 41 9.68 28.28 18.71
N THR A 42 10.86 28.21 18.10
CA THR A 42 11.03 27.85 16.69
C THR A 42 11.58 26.45 16.59
N TYR A 43 10.84 25.58 15.92
CA TYR A 43 11.26 24.22 15.64
C TYR A 43 11.61 24.10 14.16
N VAL A 44 12.69 23.40 13.87
CA VAL A 44 13.06 23.03 12.49
C VAL A 44 12.83 21.53 12.34
N SER A 45 12.01 21.16 11.37
CA SER A 45 11.71 19.78 11.03
C SER A 45 12.02 19.52 9.56
N SER A 46 12.29 18.26 9.23
CA SER A 46 12.30 17.81 7.84
C SER A 46 10.89 17.40 7.45
N ALA A 47 10.44 17.84 6.28
CA ALA A 47 9.18 17.40 5.68
C ALA A 47 9.45 16.42 4.54
N LEU A 48 8.68 15.33 4.50
CA LEU A 48 8.64 14.41 3.36
C LEU A 48 7.32 14.63 2.62
N ILE A 49 7.43 15.14 1.40
CA ILE A 49 6.25 15.46 0.58
C ILE A 49 5.89 14.23 -0.25
N GLY A 50 4.82 13.53 0.15
CA GLY A 50 4.36 12.30 -0.50
C GLY A 50 3.43 12.50 -1.70
N GLY A 51 2.97 13.72 -1.96
CA GLY A 51 1.93 13.99 -2.95
C GLY A 51 0.61 13.28 -2.64
N ASP A 52 -0.22 13.07 -3.66
CA ASP A 52 -1.48 12.33 -3.53
C ASP A 52 -1.22 10.82 -3.60
N LEU A 53 -1.34 10.17 -2.44
CA LEU A 53 -1.17 8.73 -2.32
C LEU A 53 -2.53 8.04 -2.37
N LEU A 54 -2.72 7.21 -3.39
CA LEU A 54 -3.98 6.49 -3.63
C LEU A 54 -3.74 5.00 -3.67
N VAL A 55 -4.75 4.25 -3.22
CA VAL A 55 -4.79 2.80 -3.40
C VAL A 55 -5.36 2.46 -4.77
N ARG A 56 -4.86 1.39 -5.38
CA ARG A 56 -5.40 0.86 -6.63
C ARG A 56 -5.19 -0.65 -6.74
N ALA A 57 -6.07 -1.31 -7.49
CA ALA A 57 -5.88 -2.68 -7.94
C ALA A 57 -5.64 -2.69 -9.45
N THR A 58 -4.89 -3.67 -9.96
CA THR A 58 -4.87 -3.95 -11.41
C THR A 58 -6.10 -4.72 -11.83
N GLU A 59 -6.41 -4.67 -13.13
CA GLU A 59 -7.35 -5.60 -13.74
C GLU A 59 -6.88 -7.04 -13.48
N PRO A 60 -7.75 -7.93 -12.97
CA PRO A 60 -7.40 -9.32 -12.79
C PRO A 60 -7.36 -10.06 -14.12
N PHE A 61 -6.42 -11.00 -14.24
CA PHE A 61 -6.41 -11.96 -15.33
C PHE A 61 -6.47 -13.39 -14.79
N ALA A 62 -7.08 -14.28 -15.58
CA ALA A 62 -7.24 -15.68 -15.24
C ALA A 62 -6.41 -16.57 -16.16
N GLN A 63 -5.91 -17.68 -15.62
CA GLN A 63 -5.09 -18.66 -16.33
C GLN A 63 -5.57 -20.07 -15.93
N GLN A 64 -5.39 -21.04 -16.84
CA GLN A 64 -5.80 -22.42 -16.59
C GLN A 64 -4.99 -23.10 -15.49
N ALA A 65 -3.72 -22.72 -15.32
CA ALA A 65 -2.84 -23.29 -14.30
C ALA A 65 -1.79 -22.29 -13.82
N TRP A 66 -1.41 -22.42 -12.56
CA TRP A 66 -0.29 -21.68 -11.98
C TRP A 66 1.06 -22.27 -12.40
N ASP A 67 1.90 -21.46 -13.06
CA ASP A 67 3.20 -21.86 -13.61
C ASP A 67 4.38 -21.58 -12.65
N LYS A 68 4.10 -21.19 -11.40
CA LYS A 68 5.09 -20.80 -10.38
C LYS A 68 5.86 -19.50 -10.69
N VAL A 69 5.38 -18.69 -11.63
CA VAL A 69 6.02 -17.41 -11.98
C VAL A 69 5.11 -16.24 -11.62
N TRP A 70 5.58 -15.37 -10.73
CA TRP A 70 4.90 -14.11 -10.40
C TRP A 70 5.05 -13.10 -11.54
N SER A 71 4.13 -13.18 -12.51
CA SER A 71 4.01 -12.24 -13.62
C SER A 71 2.87 -11.25 -13.41
N ASP A 72 3.04 -10.05 -13.97
CA ASP A 72 2.04 -8.99 -14.02
C ASP A 72 1.19 -9.05 -15.31
N THR A 73 1.46 -10.03 -16.17
CA THR A 73 0.71 -10.31 -17.39
C THR A 73 0.29 -11.78 -17.44
N GLN A 74 -0.77 -12.05 -18.20
CA GLN A 74 -1.25 -13.41 -18.40
C GLN A 74 -0.18 -14.25 -19.11
N ARG A 75 0.09 -15.44 -18.57
CA ARG A 75 0.95 -16.47 -19.16
C ARG A 75 0.15 -17.73 -19.45
N GLY A 76 0.46 -18.42 -20.53
CA GLY A 76 -0.26 -19.63 -20.94
C GLY A 76 -1.68 -19.35 -21.45
N ASP A 77 -2.48 -20.40 -21.52
CA ASP A 77 -3.77 -20.35 -22.21
C ASP A 77 -4.82 -19.53 -21.43
N PRO A 78 -5.58 -18.67 -22.14
CA PRO A 78 -6.64 -17.88 -21.55
C PRO A 78 -7.79 -18.75 -21.08
N LEU A 79 -8.27 -18.45 -19.89
CA LEU A 79 -9.50 -19.01 -19.36
C LEU A 79 -10.70 -18.14 -19.79
N LEU A 80 -11.81 -18.80 -20.15
CA LEU A 80 -13.08 -18.10 -20.42
C LEU A 80 -13.69 -17.53 -19.14
N ALA A 81 -13.57 -18.24 -18.02
CA ALA A 81 -13.97 -17.72 -16.71
C ALA A 81 -13.07 -16.54 -16.30
N ARG A 82 -13.71 -15.46 -15.85
CA ARG A 82 -13.09 -14.19 -15.48
C ARG A 82 -13.83 -13.59 -14.31
N LEU A 83 -13.11 -12.87 -13.46
CA LEU A 83 -13.77 -12.06 -12.45
C LEU A 83 -14.47 -10.88 -13.11
N ASN A 84 -15.74 -10.65 -12.79
CA ASN A 84 -16.50 -9.48 -13.24
C ASN A 84 -16.22 -8.27 -12.33
N VAL A 85 -14.98 -7.75 -12.39
CA VAL A 85 -14.60 -6.58 -11.59
C VAL A 85 -15.15 -5.25 -12.14
N LYS A 86 -15.71 -5.28 -13.36
CA LYS A 86 -16.38 -4.11 -13.94
C LYS A 86 -17.65 -3.78 -13.16
N ASP A 87 -18.50 -4.77 -12.93
CA ASP A 87 -19.76 -4.59 -12.19
C ASP A 87 -19.54 -4.74 -10.67
N PHE A 88 -18.52 -5.52 -10.26
CA PHE A 88 -18.19 -5.79 -8.86
C PHE A 88 -16.71 -5.43 -8.56
N PRO A 89 -16.38 -4.14 -8.45
CA PRO A 89 -15.00 -3.69 -8.32
C PRO A 89 -14.32 -4.20 -7.05
N ILE A 90 -13.02 -4.46 -7.15
CA ILE A 90 -12.14 -4.73 -6.01
C ILE A 90 -12.09 -3.46 -5.16
N ARG A 91 -12.58 -3.55 -3.92
CA ARG A 91 -12.61 -2.41 -2.99
C ARG A 91 -11.33 -2.41 -2.16
N LEU A 92 -10.70 -1.25 -2.07
CA LEU A 92 -9.49 -1.03 -1.28
C LEU A 92 -9.74 0.07 -0.27
N THR A 93 -9.05 -0.02 0.87
CA THR A 93 -9.02 1.04 1.89
C THR A 93 -7.57 1.44 2.12
N SER A 94 -7.29 2.75 2.24
CA SER A 94 -5.92 3.24 2.42
C SER A 94 -5.24 2.72 3.68
N ASN A 95 -6.02 2.39 4.71
CA ASN A 95 -5.54 1.80 5.96
C ASN A 95 -5.63 0.27 5.99
N GLY A 96 -5.92 -0.41 4.87
CA GLY A 96 -5.96 -1.87 4.78
C GLY A 96 -5.04 -2.41 3.69
N ALA A 97 -5.01 -1.73 2.53
CA ALA A 97 -4.27 -2.18 1.36
C ALA A 97 -2.75 -2.15 1.55
N ILE A 98 -2.11 -3.16 0.99
CA ILE A 98 -0.65 -3.27 0.89
C ILE A 98 -0.24 -3.34 -0.59
N THR A 99 1.00 -2.97 -0.89
CA THR A 99 1.58 -3.25 -2.21
C THR A 99 1.93 -4.74 -2.28
N GLN A 100 1.17 -5.51 -3.06
CA GLN A 100 1.27 -6.97 -3.08
C GLN A 100 0.78 -7.53 -4.42
N ARG A 101 1.38 -8.66 -4.83
CA ARG A 101 0.85 -9.48 -5.91
C ARG A 101 0.03 -10.62 -5.32
N TRP A 102 -1.16 -10.85 -5.86
CA TRP A 102 -2.12 -11.83 -5.34
C TRP A 102 -2.32 -12.98 -6.32
N LEU A 103 -2.32 -14.20 -5.79
CA LEU A 103 -2.66 -15.42 -6.50
C LEU A 103 -3.87 -16.06 -5.80
N MET A 104 -4.98 -16.17 -6.51
CA MET A 104 -6.10 -17.01 -6.10
C MET A 104 -5.99 -18.31 -6.86
N LEU A 105 -5.72 -19.42 -6.17
CA LEU A 105 -5.59 -20.75 -6.76
C LEU A 105 -6.81 -21.59 -6.42
N PHE A 106 -7.61 -21.93 -7.43
CA PHE A 106 -8.80 -22.74 -7.23
C PHE A 106 -8.44 -24.20 -6.93
N THR A 107 -9.03 -24.74 -5.87
CA THR A 107 -8.90 -26.15 -5.46
C THR A 107 -10.12 -26.96 -5.91
N SER A 108 -11.25 -26.30 -6.22
CA SER A 108 -12.43 -26.87 -6.85
C SER A 108 -13.15 -25.80 -7.68
N GLU A 109 -14.38 -26.07 -8.14
CA GLU A 109 -15.20 -25.07 -8.84
C GLU A 109 -15.60 -23.89 -7.95
N ASN A 110 -15.70 -24.09 -6.64
CA ASN A 110 -16.18 -23.06 -5.70
C ASN A 110 -15.20 -22.76 -4.56
N GLN A 111 -14.07 -23.47 -4.45
CA GLN A 111 -13.11 -23.31 -3.37
C GLN A 111 -11.75 -22.87 -3.92
N PHE A 112 -11.07 -21.98 -3.20
CA PHE A 112 -9.75 -21.48 -3.57
C PHE A 112 -8.87 -21.18 -2.37
N GLU A 113 -7.58 -21.07 -2.64
CA GLU A 113 -6.55 -20.61 -1.70
C GLU A 113 -6.01 -19.27 -2.19
N LEU A 114 -5.98 -18.27 -1.31
CA LEU A 114 -5.43 -16.95 -1.62
C LEU A 114 -4.00 -16.86 -1.10
N TYR A 115 -3.08 -16.52 -1.99
CA TYR A 115 -1.66 -16.32 -1.72
C TYR A 115 -1.25 -14.88 -2.02
N GLY A 116 -0.39 -14.31 -1.18
CA GLY A 116 0.38 -13.10 -1.51
C GLY A 116 1.84 -13.47 -1.77
N GLU A 117 2.50 -12.82 -2.73
CA GLU A 117 3.91 -13.12 -3.09
C GLU A 117 4.83 -13.08 -1.86
N GLN A 118 4.65 -12.07 -1.01
CA GLN A 118 5.45 -11.91 0.20
C GLN A 118 4.80 -12.51 1.45
N LEU A 119 3.49 -12.78 1.42
CA LEU A 119 2.73 -13.26 2.58
C LEU A 119 2.58 -14.78 2.63
N GLY A 120 2.77 -15.48 1.51
CA GLY A 120 2.41 -16.89 1.40
C GLY A 120 0.89 -17.08 1.42
N LEU A 121 0.43 -18.21 1.96
CA LEU A 121 -1.00 -18.53 2.09
C LEU A 121 -1.66 -17.58 3.10
N VAL A 122 -2.60 -16.77 2.63
CA VAL A 122 -3.33 -15.78 3.43
C VAL A 122 -4.64 -16.34 3.96
N LEU A 123 -5.41 -17.02 3.11
CA LEU A 123 -6.64 -17.69 3.52
C LEU A 123 -7.04 -18.80 2.55
N LYS A 124 -7.98 -19.64 2.99
CA LYS A 124 -8.79 -20.50 2.13
C LYS A 124 -10.21 -19.95 2.14
N GLY A 125 -10.84 -19.89 0.97
CA GLY A 125 -12.14 -19.24 0.79
C GLY A 125 -12.93 -19.88 -0.33
N ASP A 126 -14.12 -19.31 -0.55
CA ASP A 126 -15.06 -19.78 -1.55
C ASP A 126 -15.64 -18.65 -2.40
N THR A 127 -16.27 -19.04 -3.50
CA THR A 127 -16.93 -18.12 -4.44
C THR A 127 -18.32 -17.66 -3.96
N LEU A 128 -18.80 -18.20 -2.83
CA LEU A 128 -20.15 -17.98 -2.29
C LEU A 128 -20.18 -16.84 -1.25
N THR A 129 -19.01 -16.32 -0.87
CA THR A 129 -18.87 -15.28 0.15
C THR A 129 -17.94 -14.17 -0.33
N ASP A 130 -18.11 -12.98 0.25
CA ASP A 130 -17.22 -11.85 -0.04
C ASP A 130 -15.80 -12.18 0.44
N LEU A 131 -14.83 -12.09 -0.46
CA LEU A 131 -13.43 -12.31 -0.12
C LEU A 131 -12.84 -11.05 0.48
N ALA A 132 -12.64 -11.05 1.80
CA ALA A 132 -12.10 -9.93 2.58
C ALA A 132 -10.97 -10.36 3.53
N PRO A 133 -9.78 -10.74 3.02
CA PRO A 133 -8.66 -11.18 3.86
C PRO A 133 -8.21 -10.09 4.84
N ALA A 134 -8.21 -10.39 6.14
CA ALA A 134 -7.85 -9.42 7.19
C ALA A 134 -6.36 -9.09 7.18
N ASN A 135 -6.03 -7.79 7.25
CA ASN A 135 -4.69 -7.29 7.51
C ASN A 135 -4.44 -7.30 9.03
N PRO A 136 -3.50 -8.11 9.56
CA PRO A 136 -3.23 -8.17 10.99
C PRO A 136 -2.65 -6.87 11.56
N ALA A 137 -2.04 -6.01 10.73
CA ALA A 137 -1.48 -4.74 11.20
C ALA A 137 -2.55 -3.68 11.50
N THR A 138 -3.71 -3.75 10.84
CA THR A 138 -4.74 -2.70 10.93
C THR A 138 -6.13 -3.20 11.29
N GLY A 139 -6.36 -4.51 11.27
CA GLY A 139 -7.66 -5.14 11.46
C GLY A 139 -8.65 -4.89 10.32
N LYS A 140 -8.24 -4.19 9.25
CA LYS A 140 -9.05 -3.95 8.04
C LYS A 140 -8.67 -4.97 6.94
N PRO A 141 -9.57 -5.28 5.99
CA PRO A 141 -9.19 -6.17 4.88
C PRO A 141 -8.08 -5.57 4.00
N TYR A 142 -7.19 -6.41 3.47
CA TYR A 142 -6.22 -5.99 2.45
C TYR A 142 -6.93 -5.47 1.19
N PHE A 143 -8.00 -6.16 0.81
CA PHE A 143 -8.95 -5.77 -0.23
C PHE A 143 -10.27 -6.48 0.06
N THR A 144 -11.35 -6.08 -0.63
CA THR A 144 -12.62 -6.78 -0.61
C THR A 144 -13.07 -7.03 -2.05
N LEU A 145 -13.26 -8.30 -2.39
CA LEU A 145 -13.84 -8.74 -3.65
C LEU A 145 -15.25 -9.28 -3.38
N PRO A 146 -16.31 -8.60 -3.88
CA PRO A 146 -17.68 -9.06 -3.68
C PRO A 146 -17.92 -10.44 -4.30
N GLN A 147 -18.77 -11.28 -3.68
CA GLN A 147 -19.11 -12.61 -4.20
C GLN A 147 -19.63 -12.58 -5.64
N GLY A 148 -20.35 -11.52 -6.03
CA GLY A 148 -20.88 -11.35 -7.39
C GLY A 148 -19.79 -11.26 -8.46
N ALA A 149 -18.55 -10.94 -8.09
CA ALA A 149 -17.44 -10.86 -9.01
C ALA A 149 -16.98 -12.23 -9.52
N PHE A 150 -17.22 -13.32 -8.79
CA PHE A 150 -16.68 -14.63 -9.16
C PHE A 150 -17.30 -15.20 -10.43
N GLY A 151 -18.58 -14.91 -10.71
CA GLY A 151 -19.27 -15.55 -11.84
C GLY A 151 -19.24 -17.08 -11.73
N GLY A 152 -18.92 -17.76 -12.83
CA GLY A 152 -18.83 -19.23 -12.87
C GLY A 152 -17.81 -19.73 -13.90
N GLY A 153 -17.70 -21.06 -14.02
CA GLY A 153 -16.76 -21.72 -14.95
C GLY A 153 -15.36 -21.94 -14.38
N TRP A 154 -15.21 -21.94 -13.07
CA TRP A 154 -13.96 -22.28 -12.40
C TRP A 154 -13.77 -23.78 -12.30
N ALA A 155 -12.52 -24.21 -12.21
CA ALA A 155 -12.12 -25.59 -12.03
C ALA A 155 -10.88 -25.63 -11.14
N ALA A 156 -10.61 -26.79 -10.55
CA ALA A 156 -9.38 -27.00 -9.81
C ALA A 156 -8.16 -26.67 -10.70
N ARG A 157 -7.15 -26.02 -10.10
CA ARG A 157 -5.92 -25.49 -10.72
C ARG A 157 -6.06 -24.17 -11.46
N ASN A 158 -7.27 -23.73 -11.82
CA ASN A 158 -7.45 -22.39 -12.37
C ASN A 158 -6.88 -21.37 -11.40
N CYS A 159 -6.29 -20.31 -11.92
CA CYS A 159 -5.77 -19.25 -11.07
C CYS A 159 -6.14 -17.87 -11.58
N VAL A 160 -6.38 -16.97 -10.63
CA VAL A 160 -6.60 -15.54 -10.88
C VAL A 160 -5.49 -14.73 -10.25
N ARG A 161 -5.04 -13.71 -10.98
CA ARG A 161 -3.88 -12.88 -10.65
C ARG A 161 -4.25 -11.42 -10.75
N PHE A 162 -3.85 -10.63 -9.75
CA PHE A 162 -3.97 -9.18 -9.72
C PHE A 162 -3.01 -8.62 -8.69
N ASN A 163 -2.74 -7.32 -8.78
CA ASN A 163 -1.87 -6.63 -7.83
C ASN A 163 -2.67 -5.53 -7.12
N THR A 164 -2.34 -5.29 -5.86
CA THR A 164 -2.78 -4.12 -5.11
C THR A 164 -1.60 -3.20 -4.87
N PHE A 165 -1.87 -1.90 -4.78
CA PHE A 165 -0.91 -0.87 -4.44
C PHE A 165 -1.44 -0.10 -3.23
N SER A 166 -0.57 0.09 -2.24
CA SER A 166 -0.90 0.85 -1.04
C SER A 166 -0.67 2.35 -1.22
N ALA A 167 -1.34 3.14 -0.38
CA ALA A 167 -1.05 4.57 -0.22
C ALA A 167 0.13 4.82 0.74
N GLN A 168 0.97 3.80 1.00
CA GLN A 168 2.11 3.93 1.90
C GLN A 168 3.26 4.62 1.16
N LEU A 169 3.93 5.57 1.82
CA LEU A 169 5.17 6.18 1.37
C LEU A 169 6.35 5.58 2.15
N PRO A 170 6.88 4.41 1.77
CA PRO A 170 8.01 3.82 2.46
C PRO A 170 9.24 4.70 2.25
N VAL A 171 9.79 5.24 3.34
CA VAL A 171 11.00 6.05 3.35
C VAL A 171 12.05 5.44 4.26
N TRP A 172 13.31 5.50 3.83
CA TRP A 172 14.45 5.12 4.67
C TRP A 172 15.11 6.41 5.18
N ILE A 173 14.98 6.69 6.48
CA ILE A 173 15.45 7.95 7.07
C ILE A 173 16.96 7.89 7.41
N LEU A 174 17.52 6.68 7.61
CA LEU A 174 18.94 6.48 7.92
C LEU A 174 19.48 5.22 7.25
N ARG A 175 20.56 5.35 6.46
CA ARG A 175 21.48 4.26 6.10
C ARG A 175 22.85 4.58 6.67
N ALA A 176 23.18 4.01 7.82
CA ALA A 176 24.55 4.03 8.32
C ALA A 176 25.33 2.91 7.62
N VAL A 177 26.33 3.26 6.82
CA VAL A 177 27.33 2.29 6.33
C VAL A 177 28.60 2.58 7.11
N GLN A 178 29.11 1.56 7.80
CA GLN A 178 30.40 1.64 8.45
C GLN A 178 31.48 1.71 7.36
N PRO A 179 32.35 2.74 7.35
CA PRO A 179 33.47 2.76 6.43
C PRO A 179 34.41 1.60 6.79
N THR A 180 34.58 0.67 5.85
CA THR A 180 35.67 -0.31 5.88
C THR A 180 36.81 0.25 5.05
N PRO A 181 38.07 0.25 5.54
CA PRO A 181 39.20 0.51 4.68
C PRO A 181 39.25 -0.60 3.62
N ASP A 182 39.25 -0.23 2.34
CA ASP A 182 39.44 -1.18 1.24
C ASP A 182 40.67 -2.05 1.49
N LYS A 183 40.56 -3.35 1.17
CA LYS A 183 41.71 -4.25 1.07
C LYS A 183 42.47 -4.00 -0.22
#